data_AF-A0A965QM50-F1
#
_entry.id   AF-A0A965QM50-F1
#
_cell.length_a   1.000
_cell.length_b   1.000
_cell.length_c   1.000
_cell.angle_alpha   90.00
_cell.angle_beta   90.00
_cell.angle_gamma   90.00
#
_symmetry.space_group_name_H-M   'P 1'
#
loop_
_entity.id
_entity.type
_entity.pdbx_description
1 polymer ?
#
loop_
_entity_poly.entity_id
_entity_poly.type
_entity_poly.pdbx_seq_one_letter_code
_entity_poly.pdbx_strand_id
1 'polypeptide(L)'
;MNTILALSIFGVVFLLLEAVFFLTCFRWLASGKKAREREFVRLDAERNELVELQQAVARELKDAKRLSEETLIKLKRVGADAHAEWTEMNKKCELLVLDLEGKLNSLSDNSTSQMNRQRMTLEKSIQIAEQTNSSLSESTANAKKILRFLDESVPSDEVLKELQAEKYAEARRLIQEGKDLGIICRKLGLSQSEVQLLSYMG
;
A
#
# COMPACT_ATOMS: atom_id res chain seq x y z
N MET A 1 -125.02 -23.68 -54.98
CA MET A 1 -123.80 -24.37 -55.44
C MET A 1 -122.54 -23.51 -55.31
N ASN A 2 -122.60 -22.18 -55.49
CA ASN A 2 -121.42 -21.30 -55.45
C ASN A 2 -120.83 -21.03 -54.04
N THR A 3 -121.62 -21.12 -52.97
CA THR A 3 -121.16 -20.84 -51.59
C THR A 3 -120.28 -21.94 -51.01
N ILE A 4 -120.60 -23.21 -51.29
CA ILE A 4 -119.80 -24.37 -50.85
C ILE A 4 -118.44 -24.40 -51.56
N LEU A 5 -118.42 -24.04 -52.85
CA LEU A 5 -117.19 -23.92 -53.64
C LEU A 5 -116.31 -22.76 -53.16
N ALA A 6 -116.90 -21.62 -52.77
CA ALA A 6 -116.15 -20.52 -52.17
C ALA A 6 -115.53 -20.92 -50.82
N LEU A 7 -116.26 -21.65 -49.97
CA LEU A 7 -115.77 -22.10 -48.66
C LEU A 7 -114.59 -23.08 -48.79
N SER A 8 -114.65 -24.01 -49.77
CA SER A 8 -113.55 -24.95 -50.00
C SER A 8 -112.31 -24.25 -50.55
N ILE A 9 -112.47 -23.27 -51.45
CA ILE A 9 -111.36 -22.46 -51.97
C ILE A 9 -110.71 -21.66 -50.83
N PHE A 10 -111.49 -21.03 -49.95
CA PHE A 10 -110.96 -20.33 -48.78
C PHE A 10 -110.19 -21.26 -47.82
N GLY A 11 -110.70 -22.48 -47.58
CA GLY A 11 -110.00 -23.48 -46.76
C GLY A 11 -108.67 -23.93 -47.36
N VAL A 12 -108.61 -24.13 -48.68
CA VAL A 12 -107.36 -24.48 -49.39
C VAL A 12 -106.36 -23.32 -49.35
N VAL A 13 -106.81 -22.09 -49.55
CA VAL A 13 -105.95 -20.89 -49.45
C VAL A 13 -105.40 -20.72 -48.03
N PHE A 14 -106.21 -20.97 -47.01
CA PHE A 14 -105.78 -20.90 -45.62
C PHE A 14 -104.74 -21.98 -45.29
N LEU A 15 -104.95 -23.22 -45.74
CA LEU A 15 -103.96 -24.31 -45.60
C LEU A 15 -102.65 -24.01 -46.33
N LEU A 16 -102.70 -23.39 -47.52
CA LEU A 16 -101.50 -22.97 -48.22
C LEU A 16 -100.75 -21.86 -47.47
N LEU A 17 -101.47 -20.90 -46.88
CA LEU A 17 -100.88 -19.85 -46.04
C LEU A 17 -100.22 -20.43 -44.79
N GLU A 18 -100.88 -21.36 -44.09
CA GLU A 18 -100.28 -22.06 -42.95
C GLU A 18 -99.03 -22.85 -43.36
N ALA A 19 -99.08 -23.59 -44.47
CA ALA A 19 -97.93 -24.34 -44.97
C ALA A 19 -96.74 -23.41 -45.30
N VAL A 20 -97.00 -22.26 -45.94
CA VAL A 20 -95.97 -21.24 -46.22
C VAL A 20 -95.42 -20.64 -44.93
N PHE A 21 -96.28 -20.37 -43.94
CA PHE A 21 -95.87 -19.87 -42.62
C PHE A 21 -94.99 -20.88 -41.88
N PHE A 22 -95.37 -22.16 -41.85
CA PHE A 22 -94.54 -23.21 -41.24
C PHE A 22 -93.20 -23.36 -41.97
N LEU A 23 -93.18 -23.36 -43.30
CA LEU A 23 -91.93 -23.45 -44.09
C LEU A 23 -90.99 -22.27 -43.84
N THR A 24 -91.53 -21.05 -43.73
CA THR A 24 -90.73 -19.86 -43.42
C THR A 24 -90.19 -19.89 -41.99
N CYS A 25 -91.00 -20.31 -41.01
CA CYS A 25 -90.54 -20.51 -39.63
C CYS A 25 -89.45 -21.59 -39.54
N PHE A 26 -89.61 -22.73 -40.22
CA PHE A 26 -88.59 -23.79 -40.25
C PHE A 26 -87.29 -23.33 -40.91
N ARG A 27 -87.36 -22.57 -42.02
CA ARG A 27 -86.16 -21.98 -42.64
C ARG A 27 -85.47 -20.97 -41.74
N TRP A 28 -86.23 -20.13 -41.04
CA TRP A 28 -85.68 -19.15 -40.10
C TRP A 28 -84.98 -19.84 -38.92
N LEU A 29 -85.62 -20.85 -38.32
CA LEU A 29 -85.05 -21.64 -37.23
C LEU A 29 -83.78 -22.38 -37.66
N ALA A 30 -83.78 -22.99 -38.86
CA ALA A 30 -82.61 -23.67 -39.42
C ALA A 30 -81.46 -22.69 -39.73
N SER A 31 -81.78 -21.49 -40.20
CA SER A 31 -80.79 -20.43 -40.46
C SER A 31 -80.15 -19.93 -39.16
N GLY A 32 -80.95 -19.71 -38.12
CA GLY A 32 -80.45 -19.31 -36.79
C GLY A 32 -79.55 -20.37 -36.15
N LYS A 33 -79.91 -21.66 -36.28
CA LYS A 33 -79.07 -22.76 -35.80
C LYS A 33 -77.72 -22.83 -36.52
N LYS A 34 -77.71 -22.70 -37.85
CA LYS A 34 -76.47 -22.67 -38.65
C LYS A 34 -75.59 -21.44 -38.38
N ALA A 35 -76.16 -20.31 -37.98
CA ALA A 35 -75.40 -19.13 -37.58
C ALA A 35 -74.71 -19.37 -36.23
N ARG A 36 -75.45 -19.86 -35.23
CA ARG A 36 -74.89 -20.20 -33.91
C ARG A 36 -73.83 -21.29 -33.98
N GLU A 37 -74.05 -22.35 -34.76
CA GLU A 37 -73.04 -23.42 -34.92
C GLU A 37 -71.72 -22.88 -35.50
N ARG A 38 -71.78 -21.95 -36.47
CA ARG A 38 -70.58 -21.30 -37.01
C ARG A 38 -69.87 -20.42 -35.98
N GLU A 39 -70.63 -19.70 -35.14
CA GLU A 39 -70.06 -18.91 -34.04
C GLU A 39 -69.41 -19.80 -32.98
N PHE A 40 -70.04 -20.93 -32.61
CA PHE A 40 -69.43 -21.88 -31.67
C PHE A 40 -68.15 -22.50 -32.22
N VAL A 41 -68.12 -22.89 -33.50
CA VAL A 41 -66.89 -23.40 -34.13
C VAL A 41 -65.78 -22.35 -34.12
N ARG A 42 -66.11 -21.08 -34.36
CA ARG A 42 -65.13 -19.99 -34.29
C ARG A 42 -64.64 -19.76 -32.86
N LEU A 43 -65.54 -19.74 -31.88
CA LEU A 43 -65.19 -19.59 -30.47
C LEU A 43 -64.34 -20.76 -29.95
N ASP A 44 -64.62 -21.99 -30.39
CA ASP A 44 -63.80 -23.16 -30.06
C ASP A 44 -62.40 -23.06 -30.69
N ALA A 45 -62.29 -22.54 -31.92
CA ALA A 45 -61.00 -22.29 -32.56
C ALA A 45 -60.19 -21.21 -31.81
N GLU A 46 -60.80 -20.07 -31.48
CA GLU A 46 -60.18 -19.00 -30.71
C GLU A 46 -59.77 -19.48 -29.31
N ARG A 47 -60.60 -20.32 -28.67
CA ARG A 47 -60.27 -20.92 -27.37
C ARG A 47 -59.10 -21.89 -27.46
N ASN A 48 -59.01 -22.69 -28.52
CA ASN A 48 -57.87 -23.60 -28.73
C ASN A 48 -56.58 -22.82 -28.96
N GLU A 49 -56.61 -21.75 -29.77
CA GLU A 49 -55.46 -20.85 -29.98
C GLU A 49 -55.01 -20.20 -28.66
N LEU A 50 -55.94 -19.74 -27.82
CA LEU A 50 -55.63 -19.19 -26.51
C LEU A 50 -54.99 -20.23 -25.58
N VAL A 51 -55.46 -21.48 -25.61
CA VAL A 51 -54.87 -22.57 -24.82
C VAL A 51 -53.45 -22.88 -25.32
N GLU A 52 -53.22 -22.91 -26.62
CA GLU A 52 -51.89 -23.12 -27.20
C GLU A 52 -50.91 -22.00 -26.82
N LEU A 53 -51.36 -20.74 -26.92
CA LEU A 53 -50.58 -19.57 -26.49
C LEU A 53 -50.27 -19.62 -24.99
N GLN A 54 -51.25 -19.96 -24.15
CA GLN A 54 -51.03 -20.10 -22.71
C GLN A 54 -50.00 -21.18 -22.40
N GLN A 55 -50.04 -22.32 -23.10
CA GLN A 55 -49.06 -23.38 -22.94
C GLN A 55 -47.66 -22.97 -23.43
N ALA A 56 -47.57 -22.24 -24.54
CA ALA A 56 -46.31 -21.72 -25.07
C ALA A 56 -45.66 -20.74 -24.08
N VAL A 57 -46.42 -19.75 -23.60
CA VAL A 57 -45.94 -18.78 -22.61
C VAL A 57 -45.53 -19.47 -21.31
N ALA A 58 -46.28 -20.47 -20.84
CA ALA A 58 -45.93 -21.22 -19.64
C ALA A 58 -44.59 -21.98 -19.80
N ARG A 59 -44.30 -22.51 -20.99
CA ARG A 59 -43.03 -23.17 -21.28
C ARG A 59 -41.88 -22.16 -21.33
N GLU A 60 -42.06 -21.06 -22.05
CA GLU A 60 -41.05 -20.00 -22.14
C GLU A 60 -40.71 -19.42 -20.76
N LEU A 61 -41.71 -19.17 -19.93
CA LEU A 61 -41.51 -18.70 -18.55
C LEU A 61 -40.72 -19.70 -17.71
N LYS A 62 -41.01 -21.00 -17.87
CA LYS A 62 -40.27 -22.07 -17.17
C LYS A 62 -38.82 -22.13 -17.63
N ASP A 63 -38.57 -22.02 -18.93
CA ASP A 63 -37.21 -22.05 -19.49
C ASP A 63 -36.41 -20.81 -19.10
N ALA A 64 -37.03 -19.63 -19.14
CA ALA A 64 -36.43 -18.37 -18.67
C ALA A 64 -36.08 -18.45 -17.17
N LYS A 65 -36.97 -19.01 -16.35
CA LYS A 65 -36.70 -19.23 -14.92
C LYS A 65 -35.50 -20.16 -14.72
N ARG A 66 -35.45 -21.28 -15.45
CA ARG A 66 -34.32 -22.23 -15.37
C ARG A 66 -33.01 -21.56 -15.77
N LEU A 67 -33.00 -20.81 -16.86
CA LEU A 67 -31.82 -20.07 -17.32
C LEU A 67 -31.37 -19.02 -16.28
N SER A 68 -32.32 -18.32 -15.66
CA SER A 68 -32.03 -17.37 -14.59
C SER A 68 -31.42 -18.05 -13.36
N GLU A 69 -31.88 -19.24 -12.98
CA GLU A 69 -31.32 -20.00 -11.87
C GLU A 69 -29.90 -20.49 -12.19
N GLU A 70 -29.68 -21.03 -13.39
CA GLU A 70 -28.36 -21.47 -13.85
C GLU A 70 -27.35 -20.32 -13.92
N THR A 71 -27.77 -19.15 -14.42
CA THR A 71 -26.92 -17.95 -14.48
C THR A 71 -26.60 -17.42 -13.10
N LEU A 72 -27.56 -17.43 -12.17
CA LEU A 72 -27.33 -17.05 -10.78
C LEU A 72 -26.35 -17.99 -10.07
N ILE A 73 -26.43 -19.31 -10.32
CA ILE A 73 -25.46 -20.28 -9.80
C ILE A 73 -24.06 -20.01 -10.36
N LYS A 74 -23.94 -19.73 -11.67
CA LYS A 74 -22.66 -19.38 -12.29
C LYS A 74 -22.07 -18.10 -11.70
N LEU A 75 -22.89 -17.06 -11.54
CA LEU A 75 -22.47 -15.80 -10.93
C LEU A 75 -21.99 -15.98 -9.48
N LYS A 76 -22.69 -16.80 -8.69
CA LYS A 76 -22.25 -17.13 -7.33
C LYS A 76 -20.89 -17.83 -7.31
N ARG A 77 -20.66 -18.77 -8.24
CA ARG A 77 -19.38 -19.47 -8.35
C ARG A 77 -18.26 -18.51 -8.73
N VAL A 78 -18.45 -17.71 -9.78
CA VAL A 78 -17.48 -16.69 -10.21
C VAL A 78 -17.20 -15.69 -9.10
N GLY A 79 -18.23 -15.25 -8.36
CA GLY A 79 -18.06 -14.38 -7.21
C GLY A 79 -17.26 -15.01 -6.08
N ALA A 80 -17.47 -16.30 -5.80
CA ALA A 80 -16.69 -17.03 -4.80
C ALA A 80 -15.23 -17.23 -5.22
N ASP A 81 -15.00 -17.61 -6.48
CA ASP A 81 -13.65 -17.79 -7.05
C ASP A 81 -12.88 -16.46 -7.04
N ALA A 82 -13.51 -15.36 -7.49
CA ALA A 82 -12.91 -14.03 -7.46
C ALA A 82 -12.61 -13.55 -6.03
N HIS A 83 -13.47 -13.86 -5.07
CA HIS A 83 -13.22 -13.54 -3.66
C HIS A 83 -12.02 -14.34 -3.12
N ALA A 84 -11.93 -15.64 -3.44
CA ALA A 84 -10.80 -16.48 -3.06
C ALA A 84 -9.48 -15.94 -3.65
N GLU A 85 -9.45 -15.63 -4.95
CA GLU A 85 -8.29 -15.03 -5.61
C GLU A 85 -7.90 -13.70 -4.98
N TRP A 86 -8.87 -12.84 -4.67
CA TRP A 86 -8.63 -11.56 -4.00
C TRP A 86 -8.01 -11.76 -2.61
N THR A 87 -8.53 -12.71 -1.81
CA THR A 87 -7.97 -12.99 -0.49
C THR A 87 -6.55 -13.55 -0.57
N GLU A 88 -6.26 -14.41 -1.55
CA GLU A 88 -4.90 -14.93 -1.77
C GLU A 88 -3.94 -13.81 -2.20
N MET A 89 -4.37 -12.95 -3.12
CA MET A 89 -3.60 -11.81 -3.57
C MET A 89 -3.32 -10.83 -2.43
N ASN A 90 -4.33 -10.53 -1.60
CA ASN A 90 -4.17 -9.65 -0.45
C ASN A 90 -3.13 -10.21 0.54
N LYS A 91 -3.19 -11.52 0.82
CA LYS A 91 -2.20 -12.18 1.68
C LYS A 91 -0.78 -12.12 1.09
N LYS A 92 -0.63 -12.27 -0.22
CA LYS A 92 0.67 -12.11 -0.90
C LYS A 92 1.18 -10.67 -0.79
N CYS A 93 0.31 -9.67 -0.96
CA CYS A 93 0.67 -8.27 -0.76
C CYS A 93 1.13 -7.99 0.67
N GLU A 94 0.41 -8.48 1.68
CA GLU A 94 0.80 -8.34 3.09
C GLU A 94 2.18 -8.96 3.37
N LEU A 95 2.45 -10.16 2.84
CA LEU A 95 3.75 -10.82 2.98
C LEU A 95 4.88 -10.04 2.29
N LEU A 96 4.62 -9.47 1.11
CA LEU A 96 5.60 -8.65 0.40
C LEU A 96 5.90 -7.35 1.16
N VAL A 97 4.91 -6.72 1.77
CA VAL A 97 5.11 -5.53 2.63
C VAL A 97 6.01 -5.88 3.81
N LEU A 98 5.74 -6.98 4.51
CA LEU A 98 6.58 -7.43 5.64
C LEU A 98 8.02 -7.74 5.21
N ASP A 99 8.22 -8.39 4.06
CA ASP A 99 9.58 -8.67 3.54
C ASP A 99 10.32 -7.38 3.16
N LEU A 100 9.62 -6.42 2.55
CA LEU A 100 10.19 -5.11 2.20
C LEU A 100 10.57 -4.31 3.44
N GLU A 101 9.73 -4.28 4.47
CA GLU A 101 10.03 -3.66 5.76
C GLU A 101 11.24 -4.33 6.43
N GLY A 102 11.30 -5.66 6.43
CA GLY A 102 12.44 -6.40 6.98
C GLY A 102 13.75 -6.07 6.25
N LYS A 103 13.72 -6.03 4.91
CA LYS A 103 14.87 -5.64 4.09
C LYS A 103 15.28 -4.20 4.34
N LEU A 104 14.33 -3.28 4.40
CA LEU A 104 14.59 -1.87 4.66
C LEU A 104 15.26 -1.66 6.02
N ASN A 105 14.75 -2.32 7.07
CA ASN A 105 15.35 -2.27 8.40
C ASN A 105 16.78 -2.84 8.39
N SER A 106 17.00 -3.99 7.74
CA SER A 106 18.33 -4.58 7.63
C SER A 106 19.33 -3.67 6.89
N LEU A 107 18.88 -2.97 5.83
CA LEU A 107 19.70 -2.03 5.08
C LEU A 107 20.03 -0.79 5.91
N SER A 108 19.05 -0.29 6.67
CA SER A 108 19.22 0.84 7.59
C SER A 108 20.23 0.49 8.69
N ASP A 109 20.09 -0.67 9.32
CA ASP A 109 20.99 -1.14 10.38
C ASP A 109 22.41 -1.35 9.85
N ASN A 110 22.54 -1.98 8.67
CA ASN A 110 23.83 -2.17 8.01
C ASN A 110 24.49 -0.82 7.68
N SER A 111 23.74 0.11 7.07
CA SER A 111 24.23 1.45 6.75
C SER A 111 24.69 2.20 8.01
N THR A 112 23.88 2.18 9.06
CA THR A 112 24.20 2.82 10.35
C THR A 112 25.44 2.21 10.97
N SER A 113 25.58 0.88 10.95
CA SER A 113 26.77 0.20 11.45
C SER A 113 28.03 0.54 10.65
N GLN A 114 27.92 0.66 9.33
CA GLN A 114 29.01 1.04 8.45
C GLN A 114 29.44 2.49 8.68
N MET A 115 28.47 3.40 8.80
CA MET A 115 28.72 4.81 9.16
C MET A 115 29.41 4.93 10.52
N ASN A 116 28.97 4.17 11.53
CA ASN A 116 29.60 4.17 12.85
C ASN A 116 31.04 3.66 12.80
N ARG A 117 31.33 2.61 12.02
CA ARG A 117 32.71 2.13 11.81
C ARG A 117 33.57 3.19 11.13
N GLN A 118 33.08 3.82 10.06
CA GLN A 118 33.78 4.89 9.36
C GLN A 118 34.04 6.08 10.30
N ARG A 119 33.05 6.48 11.10
CA ARG A 119 33.18 7.53 12.11
C ARG A 119 34.27 7.21 13.13
N MET A 120 34.29 5.99 13.69
CA MET A 120 35.33 5.59 14.65
C MET A 120 36.74 5.57 14.02
N THR A 121 36.87 5.12 12.77
CA THR A 121 38.15 5.16 12.06
C THR A 121 38.61 6.60 11.83
N LEU A 122 37.67 7.49 11.45
CA LEU A 122 37.95 8.92 11.28
C LEU A 122 38.36 9.57 12.61
N GLU A 123 37.63 9.34 13.70
CA GLU A 123 37.97 9.85 15.04
C GLU A 123 39.39 9.41 15.47
N LYS A 124 39.74 8.14 15.26
CA LYS A 124 41.11 7.65 15.52
C LYS A 124 42.15 8.35 14.65
N SER A 125 41.87 8.55 13.36
CA SER A 125 42.80 9.24 12.46
C SER A 125 43.02 10.70 12.84
N ILE A 126 41.96 11.39 13.31
CA ILE A 126 42.04 12.76 13.82
C ILE A 126 42.90 12.80 15.09
N GLN A 127 42.68 11.87 16.03
CA GLN A 127 43.48 11.81 17.25
C GLN A 127 44.97 11.58 16.97
N ILE A 128 45.30 10.72 16.00
CA ILE A 128 46.68 10.51 15.54
C ILE A 128 47.23 11.78 14.87
N ALA A 129 46.43 12.45 14.04
CA ALA A 129 46.82 13.72 13.41
C ALA A 129 47.09 14.81 14.45
N GLU A 130 46.28 14.89 15.51
CA GLU A 130 46.48 15.82 16.62
C GLU A 130 47.77 15.51 17.41
N GLN A 131 48.03 14.23 17.70
CA GLN A 131 49.24 13.79 18.41
C GLN A 131 50.52 13.99 17.57
N THR A 132 50.44 13.75 16.26
CA THR A 132 51.56 14.02 15.36
C THR A 132 51.79 15.52 15.18
N ASN A 133 50.73 16.33 15.12
CA ASN A 133 50.86 17.78 15.04
C ASN A 133 51.43 18.38 16.33
N SER A 134 51.04 17.90 17.51
CA SER A 134 51.61 18.37 18.78
C SER A 134 53.09 18.02 18.92
N SER A 135 53.48 16.78 18.58
CA SER A 135 54.89 16.37 18.57
C SER A 135 55.72 17.11 17.51
N LEU A 136 55.15 17.39 16.33
CA LEU A 136 55.79 18.21 15.31
C LEU A 136 55.95 19.66 15.77
N SER A 137 54.95 20.23 16.45
CA SER A 137 55.03 21.57 17.05
C SER A 137 56.14 21.66 18.10
N GLU A 138 56.30 20.63 18.93
CA GLU A 138 57.37 20.56 19.93
C GLU A 138 58.74 20.40 19.26
N SER A 139 58.86 19.50 18.28
CA SER A 139 60.09 19.30 17.50
C SER A 139 60.50 20.55 16.73
N THR A 140 59.55 21.26 16.12
CA THR A 140 59.82 22.53 15.43
C THR A 140 60.21 23.66 16.38
N ALA A 141 59.63 23.72 17.58
CA ALA A 141 60.09 24.65 18.62
C ALA A 141 61.54 24.35 19.04
N ASN A 142 61.88 23.08 19.24
CA ASN A 142 63.25 22.66 19.56
C ASN A 142 64.23 22.94 18.41
N ALA A 143 63.83 22.66 17.17
CA ALA A 143 64.64 22.96 15.99
C ALA A 143 64.87 24.47 15.82
N LYS A 144 63.86 25.31 16.11
CA LYS A 144 64.02 26.77 16.14
C LYS A 144 65.00 27.22 17.22
N LYS A 145 64.97 26.61 18.42
CA LYS A 145 65.95 26.87 19.48
C LYS A 145 67.36 26.52 19.01
N ILE A 146 67.56 25.35 18.40
CA ILE A 146 68.85 24.91 17.85
C ILE A 146 69.32 25.84 16.72
N LEU A 147 68.43 26.24 15.81
CA LEU A 147 68.76 27.19 14.74
C LEU A 147 69.25 28.52 15.31
N ARG A 148 68.64 29.04 16.39
CA ARG A 148 69.12 30.26 17.07
C ARG A 148 70.53 30.11 17.66
N PHE A 149 70.94 28.90 18.05
CA PHE A 149 72.32 28.64 18.51
C PHE A 149 73.34 28.63 17.38
N LEU A 150 72.90 28.34 16.15
CA LEU A 150 73.76 28.26 14.96
C LEU A 150 73.75 29.57 14.14
N ASP A 151 72.87 30.51 14.49
CA ASP A 151 72.76 31.80 13.82
C ASP A 151 73.84 32.76 14.37
N GLU A 152 74.86 33.04 13.54
CA GLU A 152 76.00 33.91 13.88
C GLU A 152 75.58 35.36 14.20
N SER A 153 74.32 35.73 13.91
CA SER A 153 73.78 37.06 14.16
C SER A 153 73.27 37.28 15.60
N VAL A 154 73.15 36.23 16.43
CA VAL A 154 72.63 36.32 17.80
C VAL A 154 73.76 36.13 18.83
N PRO A 155 73.99 37.06 19.77
CA PRO A 155 75.00 36.91 20.80
C PRO A 155 74.71 35.71 21.70
N SER A 156 75.67 34.78 21.78
CA SER A 156 75.55 33.53 22.55
C SER A 156 75.27 33.74 24.05
N ASP A 157 75.64 34.90 24.61
CA ASP A 157 75.39 35.26 26.02
C ASP A 157 73.92 35.54 26.33
N GLU A 158 73.12 36.04 25.38
CA GLU A 158 71.68 36.28 25.59
C GLU A 158 70.90 34.97 25.59
N VAL A 159 71.25 34.06 24.67
CA VAL A 159 70.63 32.73 24.58
C VAL A 159 70.93 31.89 25.83
N LEU A 160 72.14 31.98 26.38
CA LEU A 160 72.52 31.29 27.62
C LEU A 160 71.75 31.81 28.85
N LYS A 161 71.51 33.11 28.94
CA LYS A 161 70.71 33.71 30.03
C LYS A 161 69.25 33.28 29.95
N GLU A 162 68.67 33.27 28.75
CA GLU A 162 67.28 32.83 28.54
C GLU A 162 67.12 31.34 28.90
N LEU A 163 68.11 30.50 28.58
CA LEU A 163 68.08 29.07 28.90
C LEU A 163 68.29 28.78 30.39
N GLN A 164 69.10 29.58 31.08
CA GLN A 164 69.18 29.53 32.54
C GLN A 164 67.86 29.97 33.18
N ALA A 165 67.22 31.02 32.68
CA ALA A 165 65.92 31.47 33.16
C ALA A 165 64.82 30.40 32.97
N GLU A 166 64.78 29.72 31.81
CA GLU A 166 63.88 28.59 31.56
C GLU A 166 64.14 27.43 32.53
N LYS A 167 65.41 27.05 32.76
CA LYS A 167 65.76 26.00 33.73
C LYS A 167 65.27 26.32 35.14
N TYR A 168 65.43 27.56 35.59
CA TYR A 168 64.97 27.97 36.92
C TYR A 168 63.44 28.09 36.99
N ALA A 169 62.76 28.44 35.89
CA ALA A 169 61.29 28.44 35.82
C ALA A 169 60.71 27.00 35.84
N GLU A 170 61.33 26.07 35.14
CA GLU A 170 60.95 24.65 35.14
C GLU A 170 61.21 24.01 36.52
N ALA A 171 62.30 24.37 37.19
CA ALA A 171 62.57 23.97 38.57
C ALA A 171 61.44 24.43 39.52
N ARG A 172 61.00 25.69 39.42
CA ARG A 172 59.87 26.20 40.22
C ARG A 172 58.57 25.44 39.95
N ARG A 173 58.29 25.11 38.69
CA ARG A 173 57.08 24.35 38.32
C ARG A 173 57.11 22.93 38.91
N LEU A 174 58.24 22.25 38.87
CA LEU A 174 58.40 20.90 39.44
C LEU A 174 58.33 20.90 40.97
N ILE A 175 58.77 21.97 41.63
CA ILE A 175 58.60 22.17 43.09
C ILE A 175 57.11 22.36 43.42
N GLN A 176 56.37 23.16 42.64
CA GLN A 176 54.93 23.36 42.82
C GLN A 176 54.10 22.09 42.57
N GLU A 177 54.55 21.22 41.66
CA GLU A 177 53.98 19.88 41.44
C GLU A 177 54.29 18.88 42.58
N GLY A 178 55.04 19.29 43.62
CA GLY A 178 55.31 18.50 44.82
C GLY A 178 56.38 17.42 44.67
N LYS A 179 57.25 17.52 43.65
CA LYS A 179 58.30 16.51 43.39
C LYS A 179 59.49 16.69 44.34
N ASP A 180 60.12 15.57 44.70
CA ASP A 180 61.28 15.57 45.61
C ASP A 180 62.46 16.38 45.05
N LEU A 181 63.05 17.21 45.91
CA LEU A 181 64.12 18.15 45.58
C LEU A 181 65.34 17.43 45.01
N GLY A 182 65.63 16.20 45.48
CA GLY A 182 66.73 15.37 44.98
C GLY A 182 66.55 14.91 43.52
N ILE A 183 65.31 14.72 43.08
CA ILE A 183 64.97 14.36 41.69
C ILE A 183 65.09 15.58 40.79
N ILE A 184 64.66 16.75 41.26
CA ILE A 184 64.74 18.02 40.53
C ILE A 184 66.21 18.40 40.29
N CYS A 185 67.08 18.28 41.31
CA CYS A 185 68.51 18.56 41.17
C CYS A 185 69.18 17.68 40.10
N ARG A 186 68.89 16.37 40.12
CA ARG A 186 69.45 15.43 39.12
C ARG A 186 68.91 15.66 37.71
N LYS A 187 67.65 16.04 37.57
CA LYS A 187 67.00 16.21 36.26
C LYS A 187 67.43 17.50 35.55
N LEU A 188 67.60 18.59 36.30
CA LEU A 188 67.92 19.91 35.73
C LEU A 188 69.41 20.29 35.80
N GLY A 189 70.20 19.51 36.54
CA GLY A 189 71.63 19.77 36.76
C GLY A 189 71.90 21.00 37.62
N LEU A 190 70.95 21.33 38.52
CA LEU A 190 71.05 22.46 39.45
C LEU A 190 71.66 22.00 40.77
N SER A 191 72.39 22.89 41.44
CA SER A 191 72.92 22.59 42.77
C SER A 191 71.79 22.52 43.80
N GLN A 192 71.97 21.68 44.83
CA GLN A 192 70.97 21.48 45.87
C GLN A 192 70.63 22.79 46.61
N SER A 193 71.62 23.68 46.74
CA SER A 193 71.46 25.03 47.30
C SER A 193 70.57 25.93 46.43
N GLU A 194 70.68 25.88 45.10
CA GLU A 194 69.84 26.69 44.20
C GLU A 194 68.39 26.22 44.21
N VAL A 195 68.15 24.90 44.21
CA VAL A 195 66.78 24.34 44.22
C VAL A 195 66.10 24.58 45.58
N GLN A 196 66.85 24.52 46.68
CA GLN A 196 66.34 24.94 47.99
C GLN A 196 66.00 26.43 48.02
N LEU A 197 66.86 27.29 47.48
CA LEU A 197 66.61 28.73 47.44
C LEU A 197 65.36 29.07 46.61
N LEU A 198 65.10 28.33 45.52
CA LEU A 198 63.88 28.46 44.74
C LEU A 198 62.62 27.95 45.46
N SER A 199 62.76 26.95 46.32
CA SER A 199 61.68 26.47 47.22
C SER A 199 61.32 27.51 48.29
N TYR A 200 62.32 28.24 48.81
CA TYR A 200 62.10 29.33 49.77
C TYR A 200 61.64 30.64 49.15
N MET A 201 61.86 30.84 47.83
CA MET A 201 61.37 32.00 47.06
C MET A 201 60.08 31.71 46.28
N GLY A 202 59.37 30.63 46.63
CA GLY A 202 58.10 30.20 46.05
C GLY A 202 56.89 30.78 46.78
#